data_AF-G4WVW7-F1
#
_entry.id   AF-G4WVW7-F1
#
_cell.length_a   1.000
_cell.length_b   1.000
_cell.length_c   1.000
_cell.angle_alpha   90.00
_cell.angle_beta   90.00
_cell.angle_gamma   90.00
#
_symmetry.space_group_name_H-M   'P 1'
#
loop_
_entity.id
_entity.type
_entity.pdbx_description
1 polymer ?
#
loop_
_entity_poly.entity_id
_entity_poly.type
_entity_poly.pdbx_seq_one_letter_code
_entity_poly.pdbx_strand_id
1 'polypeptide(L)'
;MLGVHATRPPLSGEISFQSQIVIPPGDVEVVQKLRLDGAFTVASAQFSELNVQDKVNELSHRGKGNPNNAGAPSVAFDFSGKFLLDEGVLALCDLSFHVPGVVIALSGKYGLQNQSLDFQGTATVDAKLSQTNGLQIRCTESGRSFLPEEGIFCRRRHSYQDFRNQG
;
A
#
# COMPACT_ATOMS: atom_id res chain seq x y z
N MET A 1 13.41 -14.45 14.05
CA MET A 1 13.29 -14.11 12.62
C MET A 1 12.01 -14.73 12.11
N LEU A 2 11.01 -13.93 11.72
CA LEU A 2 9.88 -14.44 10.93
C LEU A 2 10.32 -14.42 9.47
N GLY A 3 10.69 -15.59 8.95
CA GLY A 3 11.03 -15.79 7.55
C GLY A 3 9.91 -16.59 6.89
N VAL A 4 9.28 -16.02 5.86
CA VAL A 4 8.41 -16.77 4.96
C VAL A 4 9.28 -17.75 4.15
N HIS A 5 8.92 -19.03 4.18
CA HIS A 5 9.63 -20.10 3.48
C HIS A 5 9.24 -20.09 1.99
N ALA A 6 9.77 -19.12 1.24
CA ALA A 6 9.59 -19.02 -0.21
C ALA A 6 10.96 -19.11 -0.90
N THR A 7 11.11 -20.06 -1.82
CA THR A 7 12.35 -20.31 -2.58
C THR A 7 12.76 -19.13 -3.47
N ARG A 8 11.85 -18.17 -3.69
CA ARG A 8 12.10 -16.92 -4.40
C ARG A 8 11.27 -15.80 -3.74
N PRO A 9 11.84 -14.61 -3.49
CA PRO A 9 11.07 -13.47 -2.99
C PRO A 9 9.92 -13.13 -3.95
N PRO A 10 8.69 -12.90 -3.47
CA PRO A 10 7.55 -12.57 -4.33
C PRO A 10 7.70 -11.20 -5.00
N LEU A 11 8.54 -10.33 -4.44
CA LEU A 11 8.80 -8.98 -4.89
C LEU A 11 10.29 -8.65 -4.74
N SER A 12 10.83 -7.90 -5.70
CA SER A 12 12.18 -7.32 -5.67
C SER A 12 12.09 -5.81 -5.79
N GLY A 13 13.05 -5.08 -5.22
CA GLY A 13 13.08 -3.62 -5.20
C GLY A 13 13.98 -3.09 -4.07
N GLU A 14 14.24 -1.79 -4.07
CA GLU A 14 14.93 -1.14 -2.95
C GLU A 14 13.92 -0.86 -1.84
N ILE A 15 14.16 -1.39 -0.65
CA ILE A 15 13.25 -1.24 0.49
C ILE A 15 13.91 -0.37 1.55
N SER A 16 13.25 0.72 1.92
CA SER A 16 13.54 1.47 3.14
C SER A 16 12.39 1.30 4.11
N PHE A 17 12.71 1.01 5.36
CA PHE A 17 11.74 0.77 6.42
C PHE A 17 12.23 1.40 7.71
N GLN A 18 11.41 2.26 8.29
CA GLN A 18 11.70 2.90 9.56
C GLN A 18 10.49 2.79 10.47
N SER A 19 10.66 2.17 11.64
CA SER A 19 9.60 2.07 12.63
C SER A 19 10.12 2.13 14.05
N GLN A 20 9.25 2.57 14.95
CA GLN A 20 9.39 2.35 16.38
C GLN A 20 8.72 1.03 16.72
N ILE A 21 9.41 0.20 17.52
CA ILE A 21 8.92 -1.11 17.95
C ILE A 21 8.71 -1.07 19.45
N VAL A 22 7.49 -1.38 19.88
CA VAL A 22 7.15 -1.55 21.30
C VAL A 22 6.55 -2.94 21.48
N ILE A 23 7.08 -3.69 22.45
CA ILE A 23 6.53 -4.99 22.87
C ILE A 23 6.16 -4.84 24.35
N PRO A 24 4.89 -4.54 24.67
CA PRO A 24 4.42 -4.48 26.04
C PRO A 24 4.59 -5.82 26.76
N PRO A 25 4.77 -5.83 28.09
CA PRO A 25 4.68 -7.06 28.87
C PRO A 25 3.26 -7.63 28.81
N GLY A 26 3.13 -8.95 28.87
CA GLY A 26 1.84 -9.62 28.83
C GLY A 26 1.94 -11.04 28.27
N ASP A 27 1.04 -11.91 28.74
CA ASP A 27 0.97 -13.32 28.36
C ASP A 27 0.02 -13.54 27.17
N VAL A 28 0.19 -12.71 26.15
CA VAL A 28 -0.48 -12.85 24.85
C VAL A 28 0.56 -13.08 23.77
N GLU A 29 0.12 -13.64 22.65
CA GLU A 29 0.99 -13.88 21.50
C GLU A 29 1.71 -12.60 21.07
N VAL A 30 2.98 -12.74 20.65
CA VAL A 30 3.81 -11.58 20.26
C VAL A 30 3.13 -10.75 19.18
N VAL A 31 2.45 -11.39 18.22
CA VAL A 31 1.73 -10.70 17.13
C VAL A 31 0.60 -9.80 17.66
N GLN A 32 -0.01 -10.14 18.79
CA GLN A 32 -1.11 -9.39 19.40
C GLN A 32 -0.62 -8.19 20.21
N LYS A 33 0.54 -8.31 20.85
CA LYS A 33 1.12 -7.21 21.63
C LYS A 33 2.14 -6.36 20.86
N LEU A 34 2.55 -6.79 19.67
CA LEU A 34 3.51 -6.06 18.86
C LEU A 34 2.91 -4.73 18.42
N ARG A 35 3.53 -3.64 18.86
CA ARG A 35 3.18 -2.28 18.45
C ARG A 35 4.24 -1.73 17.52
N LEU A 36 3.82 -1.31 16.34
CA LEU A 36 4.68 -0.65 15.36
C LEU A 36 4.07 0.68 14.95
N ASP A 37 4.91 1.72 14.89
CA ASP A 37 4.58 2.99 14.25
C ASP A 37 5.71 3.35 13.31
N GLY A 38 5.42 3.45 12.02
CA GLY A 38 6.47 3.61 11.04
C GLY A 38 6.03 4.04 9.66
N ALA A 39 7.03 4.09 8.79
CA ALA A 39 6.87 4.34 7.37
C ALA A 39 7.78 3.40 6.58
N PHE A 40 7.40 3.18 5.34
CA PHE A 40 8.20 2.41 4.40
C PHE A 40 8.17 3.06 3.02
N THR A 41 9.20 2.75 2.23
CA THR A 41 9.24 2.97 0.80
C THR A 41 9.80 1.72 0.13
N VAL A 42 9.22 1.37 -1.00
CA VAL A 42 9.73 0.36 -1.92
C VAL A 42 9.88 1.06 -3.26
N ALA A 43 11.12 1.18 -3.74
CA ALA A 43 11.42 1.81 -5.01
C ALA A 43 11.81 0.77 -6.06
N SER A 44 11.47 1.06 -7.31
CA SER A 44 11.77 0.21 -8.47
C SER A 44 11.30 -1.24 -8.29
N ALA A 45 10.12 -1.42 -7.69
CA ALA A 45 9.59 -2.72 -7.35
C ALA A 45 9.14 -3.51 -8.58
N GLN A 46 9.37 -4.83 -8.55
CA GLN A 46 8.92 -5.77 -9.56
C GLN A 46 8.45 -7.07 -8.91
N PHE A 47 7.31 -7.58 -9.35
CA PHE A 47 6.81 -8.88 -8.92
C PHE A 47 7.58 -10.00 -9.63
N SER A 48 7.98 -11.02 -8.86
CA SER A 48 8.65 -12.19 -9.41
C SER A 48 7.71 -13.10 -10.20
N GLU A 49 6.41 -13.01 -9.92
CA GLU A 49 5.37 -13.76 -10.62
C GLU A 49 4.88 -12.99 -11.85
N LEU A 50 5.07 -13.58 -13.04
CA LEU A 50 4.80 -12.92 -14.32
C LEU A 50 3.34 -12.48 -14.46
N ASN A 51 2.39 -13.31 -14.00
CA ASN A 51 0.95 -13.00 -14.06
C ASN A 51 0.58 -11.74 -13.25
N VAL A 52 1.28 -11.44 -12.15
CA VAL A 52 1.06 -10.23 -11.34
C VAL A 52 1.76 -9.05 -12.00
N GLN A 53 2.99 -9.25 -12.50
CA GLN A 53 3.73 -8.22 -13.21
C GLN A 53 3.00 -7.76 -14.49
N ASP A 54 2.38 -8.67 -15.23
CA ASP A 54 1.60 -8.35 -16.43
C ASP A 54 0.39 -7.46 -16.13
N LYS A 55 -0.25 -7.64 -14.96
CA LYS A 55 -1.33 -6.75 -14.52
C LYS A 55 -0.83 -5.33 -14.22
N VAL A 56 0.36 -5.20 -13.66
CA VAL A 56 0.99 -3.88 -13.43
C VAL A 56 1.34 -3.22 -14.76
N ASN A 57 1.88 -3.98 -15.71
CA ASN A 57 2.18 -3.50 -17.06
C ASN A 57 0.90 -3.02 -17.77
N GLU A 58 -0.16 -3.84 -17.74
CA GLU A 58 -1.46 -3.49 -18.32
C GLU A 58 -2.05 -2.22 -17.69
N LEU A 59 -1.99 -2.10 -16.36
CA LEU A 59 -2.43 -0.92 -15.63
C LEU A 59 -1.66 0.33 -16.08
N SER A 60 -0.33 0.25 -16.21
CA SER A 60 0.50 1.34 -16.72
C SER A 60 0.09 1.77 -18.13
N HIS A 61 -0.09 0.79 -19.02
CA HIS A 61 -0.45 1.05 -20.42
C HIS A 61 -1.82 1.70 -20.55
N ARG A 62 -2.81 1.20 -19.81
CA ARG A 62 -4.15 1.81 -19.75
C ARG A 62 -4.08 3.22 -19.17
N GLY A 63 -3.33 3.42 -18.09
CA GLY A 63 -3.15 4.72 -17.45
C GLY A 63 -2.54 5.77 -18.38
N LYS A 64 -1.61 5.36 -19.24
CA LYS A 64 -0.99 6.21 -20.27
C LYS A 64 -1.84 6.41 -21.53
N GLY A 65 -2.98 5.73 -21.65
CA GLY A 65 -3.83 5.75 -22.86
C GLY A 65 -3.31 4.89 -24.04
N ASN A 66 -2.41 3.93 -23.79
CA ASN A 66 -1.78 3.08 -24.81
C ASN A 66 -1.98 1.57 -24.53
N PRO A 67 -3.22 1.05 -24.49
CA PRO A 67 -3.53 -0.30 -24.00
C PRO A 67 -2.96 -1.47 -24.84
N ASN A 68 -2.56 -1.24 -26.10
CA ASN A 68 -2.13 -2.31 -27.02
C ASN A 68 -0.60 -2.48 -27.13
N ASN A 69 0.18 -1.94 -26.18
CA ASN A 69 1.64 -1.97 -26.27
C ASN A 69 2.26 -3.25 -25.66
N ALA A 70 1.99 -4.39 -26.28
CA ALA A 70 2.40 -5.72 -25.80
C ALA A 70 3.93 -6.01 -25.85
N GLY A 71 4.76 -5.04 -26.24
CA GLY A 71 6.23 -5.17 -26.34
C GLY A 71 7.02 -4.22 -25.45
N ALA A 72 6.36 -3.54 -24.51
CA ALA A 72 7.03 -2.61 -23.61
C ALA A 72 7.85 -3.34 -22.53
N PRO A 73 8.96 -2.73 -22.06
CA PRO A 73 9.73 -3.29 -20.94
C PRO A 73 8.88 -3.37 -19.66
N SER A 74 9.20 -4.35 -18.81
CA SER A 74 8.56 -4.54 -17.50
C SER A 74 8.51 -3.22 -16.72
N VAL A 75 7.33 -2.89 -16.22
CA VAL A 75 7.09 -1.63 -15.52
C VAL A 75 7.38 -1.82 -14.05
N ALA A 76 8.43 -1.15 -13.57
CA ALA A 76 8.65 -1.02 -12.14
C ALA A 76 7.61 -0.07 -11.53
N PHE A 77 7.27 -0.31 -10.26
CA PHE A 77 6.37 0.54 -9.50
C PHE A 77 7.03 0.98 -8.20
N ASP A 78 6.59 2.11 -7.67
CA ASP A 78 7.00 2.57 -6.36
C ASP A 78 5.82 2.46 -5.39
N PHE A 79 6.12 2.11 -4.15
CA PHE A 79 5.12 1.95 -3.10
C PHE A 79 5.60 2.58 -1.81
N SER A 80 4.78 3.40 -1.19
CA SER A 80 5.13 4.05 0.08
C SER A 80 3.93 4.17 0.98
N GLY A 81 4.19 4.29 2.28
CA GLY A 81 3.11 4.54 3.21
C GLY A 81 3.58 4.66 4.64
N LYS A 82 2.66 5.19 5.46
CA LYS A 82 2.75 5.14 6.92
C LYS A 82 1.81 4.06 7.44
N PHE A 83 2.22 3.43 8.52
CA PHE A 83 1.44 2.36 9.12
C PHE A 83 1.50 2.39 10.64
N LEU A 84 0.45 1.87 11.24
CA LEU A 84 0.35 1.56 12.65
C LEU A 84 -0.02 0.08 12.78
N LEU A 85 0.71 -0.67 13.60
CA LEU A 85 0.31 -2.00 14.04
C LEU A 85 0.06 -1.93 15.54
N ASP A 86 -1.12 -2.33 15.97
CA ASP A 86 -1.46 -2.53 17.38
C ASP A 86 -2.51 -3.64 17.45
N GLU A 87 -2.53 -4.41 18.53
CA GLU A 87 -3.55 -5.44 18.77
C GLU A 87 -3.77 -6.42 17.58
N GLY A 88 -2.71 -6.67 16.79
CA GLY A 88 -2.77 -7.52 15.59
C GLY A 88 -3.51 -6.91 14.39
N VAL A 89 -3.78 -5.60 14.38
CA VAL A 89 -4.39 -4.86 13.27
C VAL A 89 -3.40 -3.88 12.67
N LEU A 90 -3.07 -4.08 11.38
CA LEU A 90 -2.25 -3.17 10.60
C LEU A 90 -3.14 -2.11 9.95
N ALA A 91 -3.06 -0.86 10.41
CA ALA A 91 -3.65 0.29 9.75
C ALA A 91 -2.64 0.91 8.76
N LEU A 92 -3.02 1.02 7.49
CA LEU A 92 -2.28 1.73 6.45
C LEU A 92 -2.93 3.10 6.24
N CYS A 93 -2.17 4.16 6.49
CA CYS A 93 -2.71 5.51 6.63
C CYS A 93 -2.69 6.30 5.31
N ASP A 94 -1.52 6.35 4.70
CA ASP A 94 -1.22 7.18 3.52
C ASP A 94 -0.55 6.28 2.47
N LEU A 95 -1.24 5.22 2.06
CA LEU A 95 -0.67 4.25 1.14
C LEU A 95 -0.68 4.82 -0.27
N SER A 96 0.47 4.88 -0.92
CA SER A 96 0.59 5.36 -2.29
C SER A 96 1.34 4.37 -3.15
N PHE A 97 0.72 4.02 -4.28
CA PHE A 97 1.26 3.12 -5.29
C PHE A 97 1.37 3.89 -6.60
N HIS A 98 2.61 4.06 -7.05
CA HIS A 98 2.95 4.77 -8.26
C HIS A 98 3.34 3.78 -9.34
N VAL A 99 2.50 3.71 -10.36
CA VAL A 99 2.84 3.06 -11.61
C VAL A 99 2.94 4.16 -12.65
N PRO A 100 3.91 4.15 -13.57
CA PRO A 100 3.92 5.08 -14.68
C PRO A 100 2.53 5.16 -15.37
N GLY A 101 1.88 6.31 -15.38
CA GLY A 101 0.53 6.49 -15.92
C GLY A 101 -0.62 6.39 -14.92
N VAL A 102 -0.39 5.89 -13.70
CA VAL A 102 -1.41 5.67 -12.67
C VAL A 102 -0.86 5.92 -11.27
N VAL A 103 -1.56 6.76 -10.50
CA VAL A 103 -1.34 6.90 -9.06
C VAL A 103 -2.54 6.33 -8.32
N ILE A 104 -2.28 5.38 -7.43
CA ILE A 104 -3.30 4.80 -6.54
C ILE A 104 -3.00 5.27 -5.12
N ALA A 105 -3.95 5.95 -4.50
CA ALA A 105 -3.91 6.34 -3.09
C ALA A 105 -4.91 5.48 -2.32
N LEU A 106 -4.47 4.80 -1.26
CA LEU A 106 -5.29 3.91 -0.43
C LEU A 106 -5.11 4.21 1.06
N SER A 107 -6.13 3.86 1.82
CA SER A 107 -6.09 3.81 3.28
C SER A 107 -6.98 2.68 3.75
N GLY A 108 -6.67 2.08 4.89
CA GLY A 108 -7.49 0.99 5.41
C GLY A 108 -6.77 0.13 6.44
N LYS A 109 -7.33 -1.05 6.68
CA LYS A 109 -6.91 -1.93 7.76
C LYS A 109 -6.79 -3.37 7.28
N TYR A 110 -5.81 -4.08 7.84
CA TYR A 110 -5.59 -5.49 7.65
C TYR A 110 -5.43 -6.18 9.01
N GLY A 111 -6.30 -7.14 9.33
CA GLY A 111 -6.19 -7.95 10.54
C GLY A 111 -5.26 -9.13 10.32
N LEU A 112 -4.17 -9.22 11.09
CA LEU A 112 -3.15 -10.26 10.90
C LEU A 112 -3.66 -11.67 11.24
N GLN A 113 -4.62 -11.79 12.15
CA GLN A 113 -5.14 -13.08 12.62
C GLN A 113 -6.31 -13.61 11.77
N ASN A 114 -7.28 -12.74 11.52
CA ASN A 114 -8.47 -13.09 10.75
C ASN A 114 -8.29 -12.86 9.25
N GLN A 115 -7.13 -12.35 8.84
CA GLN A 115 -6.81 -11.97 7.47
C GLN A 115 -7.81 -10.98 6.86
N SER A 116 -8.60 -10.30 7.70
CA SER A 116 -9.62 -9.36 7.24
C SER A 116 -8.98 -8.15 6.58
N LEU A 117 -9.54 -7.75 5.44
CA LEU A 117 -9.03 -6.67 4.62
C LEU A 117 -10.15 -5.69 4.33
N ASP A 118 -9.91 -4.42 4.65
CA ASP A 118 -10.79 -3.29 4.31
C ASP A 118 -9.94 -2.10 3.86
N PHE A 119 -9.89 -1.87 2.56
CA PHE A 119 -9.19 -0.75 1.93
C PHE A 119 -10.14 0.09 1.09
N GLN A 120 -9.90 1.39 1.13
CA GLN A 120 -10.58 2.35 0.28
C GLN A 120 -9.60 3.39 -0.26
N GLY A 121 -9.93 3.97 -1.40
CA GLY A 121 -9.16 5.08 -1.93
C GLY A 121 -9.48 5.41 -3.37
N THR A 122 -8.51 5.97 -4.08
CA THR A 122 -8.71 6.49 -5.43
C THR A 122 -7.58 6.09 -6.38
N ALA A 123 -7.91 5.94 -7.66
CA ALA A 123 -6.96 5.88 -8.76
C ALA A 123 -7.07 7.13 -9.62
N THR A 124 -5.92 7.71 -9.94
CA THR A 124 -5.76 8.84 -10.87
C THR A 124 -4.91 8.37 -12.04
N VAL A 125 -5.31 8.69 -13.26
CA VAL A 125 -4.66 8.24 -14.50
C VAL A 125 -4.26 9.43 -15.37
N ASP A 126 -3.21 9.27 -16.18
CA ASP A 126 -2.69 10.34 -17.05
C ASP A 126 -3.48 10.51 -18.36
N ALA A 127 -4.26 9.50 -18.77
CA ALA A 127 -5.06 9.52 -19.99
C ALA A 127 -6.04 10.72 -20.03
N LYS A 128 -6.25 11.31 -21.22
CA LYS A 128 -7.06 12.53 -21.42
C LYS A 128 -8.44 12.41 -20.76
N LEU A 129 -8.87 13.49 -20.09
CA LEU A 129 -10.14 13.62 -19.34
C LEU A 129 -11.40 13.16 -20.09
N SER A 130 -11.42 13.22 -21.43
CA SER A 130 -12.52 12.66 -22.25
C SER A 130 -12.65 11.13 -22.14
N GLN A 131 -11.75 10.46 -21.40
CA GLN A 131 -11.69 9.01 -21.25
C GLN A 131 -11.64 8.51 -19.80
N THR A 132 -11.46 9.38 -18.78
CA THR A 132 -11.45 8.88 -17.38
C THR A 132 -11.63 9.99 -16.33
N ASN A 133 -12.59 9.77 -15.41
CA ASN A 133 -12.69 10.48 -14.13
C ASN A 133 -11.97 9.64 -13.05
N GLY A 134 -11.50 10.26 -11.96
CA GLY A 134 -10.87 9.55 -10.85
C GLY A 134 -11.71 8.36 -10.37
N LEU A 135 -11.09 7.18 -10.30
CA LEU A 135 -11.78 5.94 -9.96
C LEU A 135 -11.78 5.76 -8.44
N GLN A 136 -12.93 5.50 -7.84
CA GLN A 136 -13.00 5.09 -6.43
C GLN A 136 -12.70 3.59 -6.31
N ILE A 137 -11.87 3.23 -5.33
CA ILE A 137 -11.49 1.85 -5.02
C ILE A 137 -12.07 1.50 -3.66
N ARG A 138 -12.71 0.34 -3.58
CA ARG A 138 -13.06 -0.33 -2.31
C ARG A 138 -12.74 -1.80 -2.44
N CYS A 139 -11.89 -2.29 -1.54
CA CYS A 139 -11.51 -3.68 -1.45
C CYS A 139 -11.91 -4.18 -0.06
N THR A 140 -12.86 -5.09 -0.01
CA THR A 140 -13.33 -5.71 1.24
C THR A 140 -13.35 -7.22 1.05
N GLU A 141 -12.74 -7.97 1.96
CA GLU A 141 -12.86 -9.43 1.92
C GLU A 141 -14.21 -9.85 2.54
N SER A 142 -15.02 -10.58 1.76
CA SER A 142 -16.36 -11.01 2.14
C SER A 142 -16.30 -12.23 3.07
N GLY A 143 -15.83 -12.02 4.30
CA GLY A 143 -15.67 -13.09 5.27
C GLY A 143 -15.48 -12.57 6.69
N ARG A 144 -16.61 -12.23 7.35
CA ARG A 144 -16.75 -11.71 8.73
C ARG A 144 -16.59 -10.20 8.87
N SER A 145 -17.62 -9.61 9.49
CA SER A 145 -17.72 -8.21 9.86
C SER A 145 -16.47 -7.72 10.60
N PHE A 146 -15.87 -6.66 10.05
CA PHE A 146 -14.80 -5.90 10.65
C PHE A 146 -15.36 -5.09 11.84
N LEU A 147 -15.13 -5.56 13.08
CA LEU A 147 -15.47 -4.83 14.30
C LEU A 147 -14.20 -4.50 15.10
N PRO A 148 -13.54 -3.36 14.86
CA PRO A 148 -12.67 -2.76 15.85
C PRO A 148 -13.49 -1.76 16.69
N GLU A 149 -13.88 -2.13 17.91
CA GLU A 149 -14.66 -1.26 18.80
C GLU A 149 -13.86 -0.04 19.32
N GLU A 150 -12.53 -0.03 19.28
CA GLU A 150 -11.72 1.12 19.70
C GLU A 150 -10.51 1.26 18.75
N GLY A 151 -10.67 2.06 17.69
CA GLY A 151 -9.83 1.97 16.49
C GLY A 151 -8.44 2.61 16.60
N ILE A 152 -7.41 1.88 16.16
CA ILE A 152 -6.13 2.43 15.69
C ILE A 152 -6.46 3.51 14.64
N PHE A 153 -6.18 4.75 14.98
CA PHE A 153 -6.46 5.90 14.14
C PHE A 153 -5.17 6.47 13.61
N CYS A 154 -5.05 6.47 12.29
CA CYS A 154 -4.07 7.25 11.55
C CYS A 154 -4.25 8.73 11.91
N ARG A 155 -3.47 9.25 12.86
CA ARG A 155 -3.49 10.67 13.15
C ARG A 155 -3.04 11.42 11.90
N ARG A 156 -3.99 12.08 11.22
CA ARG A 156 -3.67 13.08 10.19
C ARG A 156 -2.79 14.16 10.82
N ARG A 157 -1.47 14.08 10.64
CA ARG A 157 -0.62 15.27 10.75
C ARG A 157 -0.87 16.10 9.49
N HIS A 158 -1.87 16.97 9.55
CA HIS A 158 -1.94 18.13 8.68
C HIS A 158 -0.67 18.96 8.94
N SER A 159 0.21 19.06 7.95
CA SER A 159 1.15 20.17 7.86
C SER A 159 1.03 20.74 6.45
N TYR A 160 0.09 21.66 6.32
CA TYR A 160 0.17 22.75 5.37
C TYR A 160 1.19 23.74 5.93
N GLN A 161 2.40 23.78 5.34
CA GLN A 161 3.28 24.94 5.40
C GLN A 161 3.88 25.15 4.01
N ASP A 162 3.14 25.93 3.24
CA ASP A 162 3.62 27.11 2.51
C ASP A 162 5.14 27.33 2.60
N PHE A 163 5.85 27.13 1.50
CA PHE A 163 7.21 27.60 1.34
C PHE A 163 7.46 28.11 -0.09
N ARG A 164 7.74 29.42 -0.11
CA ARG A 164 8.46 30.24 -1.10
C ARG A 164 7.67 30.89 -2.22
N ASN A 165 7.01 31.98 -1.86
CA ASN A 165 7.41 33.28 -2.39
C ASN A 165 8.55 33.84 -1.52
N GLN A 166 9.76 33.92 -2.07
CA GLN A 166 10.80 34.91 -1.76
C GLN A 166 12.03 34.62 -2.64
N GLY A 167 12.28 35.56 -3.56
CA GLY A 167 13.37 35.61 -4.53
C GLY A 167 13.08 36.75 -5.50
#